data_AF-A0A7S2AS53-F1
#
_entry.id   AF-A0A7S2AS53-F1
#
_cell.length_a   1.000
_cell.length_b   1.000
_cell.length_c   1.000
_cell.angle_alpha   90.00
_cell.angle_beta   90.00
_cell.angle_gamma   90.00
#
_symmetry.space_group_name_H-M   'P 1'
#
loop_
_entity.id
_entity.type
_entity.pdbx_description
1 polymer ?
#
loop_
_entity_poly.entity_id
_entity_poly.type
_entity_poly.pdbx_seq_one_letter_code
_entity_poly.pdbx_strand_id
1 'polypeptide(L)'
;LKTGSRIRLYTHATSVSSRLSPFVSCLSQRICNASTLRTPSQTTTTTTQPPSVRTMAAASNLNDGDRTTTDRKRAFVKYLEETGAMAALVGSLEKLYEEGKEPLAAISYLKESIVPPPAILKVTGRQIFDSRGNPTVECDVTTHKGTFRAAVPSGASTGIYEAVELRDKDTAPDDYLGKGVLQAVSHVNGEIATLLVGKDPTDQKAIDDAMIALDGTENKGRLGANAILAASIAVCKAGAAESGVPLWRHIGKLANNDTFVLPVPAFNIINGGSHAGNRLAFQEYMILPTGASSFTEAMKMGSEVYHKLKGIIKAKYGQDSVNVGDEGGFAPSLENNEEGLKLIVEAIEVAGYTGKV
;
A
#
# COMPACT_ATOMS: atom_id res chain seq x y z
N LEU A 1 -17.55 14.64 -53.49
CA LEU A 1 -18.81 13.96 -53.84
C LEU A 1 -18.95 12.74 -52.92
N LYS A 2 -19.57 12.94 -51.73
CA LYS A 2 -20.84 12.32 -51.29
C LYS A 2 -20.98 10.81 -51.52
N THR A 3 -21.15 10.10 -50.38
CA THR A 3 -22.03 8.97 -50.00
C THR A 3 -21.19 7.90 -49.28
N GLY A 4 -21.41 7.49 -48.03
CA GLY A 4 -22.62 7.42 -47.22
C GLY A 4 -22.95 5.94 -46.98
N SER A 5 -22.52 5.37 -45.85
CA SER A 5 -23.03 4.09 -45.30
C SER A 5 -22.66 3.91 -43.84
N ARG A 6 -23.67 3.49 -43.06
CA ARG A 6 -23.83 3.61 -41.60
C ARG A 6 -23.08 2.50 -40.84
N ILE A 7 -22.49 2.87 -39.70
CA ILE A 7 -22.03 1.94 -38.66
C ILE A 7 -23.27 1.45 -37.88
N ARG A 8 -23.49 0.13 -37.84
CA ARG A 8 -24.44 -0.52 -36.91
C ARG A 8 -23.74 -0.71 -35.56
N LEU A 9 -24.16 0.03 -34.54
CA LEU A 9 -23.89 -0.29 -33.14
C LEU A 9 -24.95 -1.29 -32.67
N TYR A 10 -24.53 -2.50 -32.29
CA TYR A 10 -25.39 -3.45 -31.58
C TYR A 10 -25.49 -3.00 -30.12
N THR A 11 -26.65 -2.47 -29.73
CA THR A 11 -27.04 -2.28 -28.33
C THR A 11 -27.54 -3.60 -27.75
N HIS A 12 -26.73 -4.26 -26.90
CA HIS A 12 -27.24 -5.24 -25.95
C HIS A 12 -27.69 -4.51 -24.67
N ALA A 13 -28.83 -3.81 -24.77
CA ALA A 13 -29.54 -3.24 -23.63
C ALA A 13 -30.76 -4.13 -23.31
N THR A 14 -30.51 -5.37 -22.88
CA THR A 14 -31.54 -6.24 -22.32
C THR A 14 -30.90 -7.19 -21.30
N SER A 15 -30.93 -6.82 -20.02
CA SER A 15 -31.12 -7.75 -18.87
C SER A 15 -30.97 -7.11 -17.47
N VAL A 16 -30.74 -5.80 -17.34
CA VAL A 16 -30.69 -5.16 -16.01
C VAL A 16 -32.09 -4.78 -15.48
N SER A 17 -33.03 -4.45 -16.37
CA SER A 17 -34.43 -4.13 -16.02
C SER A 17 -35.18 -5.32 -15.38
N SER A 18 -34.93 -6.55 -15.83
CA SER A 18 -35.63 -7.74 -15.32
C SER A 18 -35.14 -8.23 -13.95
N ARG A 19 -33.99 -7.72 -13.43
CA ARG A 19 -33.47 -8.10 -12.10
C ARG A 19 -33.77 -7.07 -11.01
N LEU A 20 -34.10 -5.84 -11.36
CA LEU A 20 -34.45 -4.77 -10.42
C LEU A 20 -35.95 -4.65 -10.15
N SER A 21 -36.79 -5.10 -11.08
CA SER A 21 -38.26 -5.09 -10.94
C SER A 21 -38.79 -5.80 -9.68
N PRO A 22 -38.28 -6.99 -9.28
CA PRO A 22 -38.75 -7.65 -8.06
C PRO A 22 -38.34 -6.89 -6.77
N PHE A 23 -37.22 -6.17 -6.82
CA PHE A 23 -36.66 -5.45 -5.66
C PHE A 23 -37.45 -4.16 -5.38
N VAL A 24 -37.82 -3.44 -6.43
CA VAL A 24 -38.66 -2.22 -6.34
C VAL A 24 -40.11 -2.57 -5.98
N SER A 25 -40.65 -3.68 -6.51
CA SER A 25 -41.99 -4.17 -6.17
C SER A 25 -42.11 -4.61 -4.70
N CYS A 26 -41.10 -5.28 -4.15
CA CYS A 26 -41.09 -5.72 -2.76
C CYS A 26 -41.00 -4.53 -1.77
N LEU A 27 -40.27 -3.47 -2.15
CA LEU A 27 -40.14 -2.26 -1.35
C LEU A 27 -41.45 -1.45 -1.32
N SER A 28 -42.14 -1.34 -2.45
CA SER A 28 -43.44 -0.65 -2.56
C SER A 28 -44.56 -1.36 -1.78
N GLN A 29 -44.62 -2.70 -1.81
CA GLN A 29 -45.64 -3.46 -1.07
C GLN A 29 -45.47 -3.42 0.46
N ARG A 30 -44.23 -3.32 0.97
CA ARG A 30 -43.99 -3.19 2.42
C ARG A 30 -44.35 -1.81 2.96
N ILE A 31 -44.22 -0.76 2.15
CA ILE A 31 -44.61 0.60 2.51
C ILE A 31 -46.14 0.75 2.55
N CYS A 32 -46.88 0.12 1.61
CA CYS A 32 -48.34 0.17 1.62
C CYS A 32 -48.97 -0.50 2.86
N ASN A 33 -48.43 -1.64 3.32
CA ASN A 33 -48.99 -2.34 4.48
C ASN A 33 -48.74 -1.65 5.83
N ALA A 34 -47.79 -0.71 5.91
CA ALA A 34 -47.54 0.07 7.12
C ALA A 34 -48.53 1.24 7.31
N SER A 35 -49.34 1.56 6.29
CA SER A 35 -50.23 2.74 6.28
C SER A 35 -51.68 2.48 6.75
N THR A 36 -52.03 1.25 7.16
CA THR A 36 -53.40 0.88 7.58
C THR A 36 -53.51 0.35 9.01
N LEU A 37 -52.85 0.98 9.99
CA LEU A 37 -53.17 0.79 11.40
C LEU A 37 -53.62 2.12 12.02
N ARG A 38 -54.94 2.31 12.08
CA ARG A 38 -55.60 3.36 12.85
C ARG A 38 -55.37 3.14 14.35
N THR A 39 -55.16 4.25 15.05
CA THR A 39 -55.13 4.41 16.50
C THR A 39 -56.45 4.05 17.17
N PRO A 40 -56.40 3.74 18.48
CA PRO A 40 -57.30 4.42 19.41
C PRO A 40 -56.51 5.19 20.47
N SER A 41 -57.07 6.36 20.81
CA SER A 41 -56.64 7.30 21.84
C SER A 41 -56.55 6.68 23.23
N GLN A 42 -55.52 7.05 24.00
CA GLN A 42 -55.68 7.46 25.40
C GLN A 42 -54.46 8.24 25.89
N THR A 43 -54.77 9.36 26.52
CA THR A 43 -53.90 10.33 27.20
C THR A 43 -53.24 9.76 28.45
N THR A 44 -51.92 9.98 28.61
CA THR A 44 -51.29 10.31 29.90
C THR A 44 -49.91 10.91 29.69
N THR A 45 -49.70 12.05 30.34
CA THR A 45 -48.47 12.83 30.47
C THR A 45 -47.42 12.13 31.33
N THR A 46 -46.19 11.97 30.84
CA THR A 46 -45.00 11.94 31.71
C THR A 46 -43.70 12.35 31.00
N THR A 47 -42.98 13.18 31.73
CA THR A 47 -41.69 13.86 31.57
C THR A 47 -40.54 13.10 30.89
N THR A 48 -39.83 13.81 30.01
CA THR A 48 -38.58 13.40 29.33
C THR A 48 -37.34 13.45 30.24
N GLN A 49 -36.59 12.36 30.30
CA GLN A 49 -35.14 12.35 30.54
C GLN A 49 -34.46 11.36 29.56
N PRO A 50 -33.23 11.64 29.08
CA PRO A 50 -32.52 10.73 28.17
C PRO A 50 -31.81 9.62 28.97
N PRO A 51 -31.80 8.35 28.52
CA PRO A 51 -31.01 7.32 29.17
C PRO A 51 -29.53 7.42 28.80
N SER A 52 -28.69 7.23 29.81
CA SER A 52 -27.23 7.30 29.83
C SER A 52 -26.54 6.09 29.19
N VAL A 53 -25.30 6.33 28.72
CA VAL A 53 -24.31 5.34 28.26
C VAL A 53 -23.95 4.33 29.35
N ARG A 54 -24.43 3.08 29.25
CA ARG A 54 -23.76 1.83 29.70
C ARG A 54 -24.69 0.61 29.55
N THR A 55 -24.38 -0.29 28.63
CA THR A 55 -24.34 -1.77 28.82
C THR A 55 -24.11 -2.45 27.46
N MET A 56 -22.85 -2.67 27.11
CA MET A 56 -22.45 -3.72 26.16
C MET A 56 -21.40 -4.58 26.86
N ALA A 57 -21.87 -5.51 27.67
CA ALA A 57 -21.11 -6.64 28.17
C ALA A 57 -22.08 -7.78 28.47
N ALA A 58 -22.30 -8.64 27.48
CA ALA A 58 -22.63 -10.06 27.63
C ALA A 58 -23.12 -10.63 26.29
N ALA A 59 -22.23 -11.28 25.55
CA ALA A 59 -22.57 -12.39 24.65
C ALA A 59 -21.29 -13.07 24.19
N SER A 60 -20.66 -13.81 25.10
CA SER A 60 -19.66 -14.83 24.76
C SER A 60 -20.35 -16.15 24.41
N ASN A 61 -19.79 -16.85 23.43
CA ASN A 61 -19.97 -18.27 23.06
C ASN A 61 -21.21 -18.65 22.24
N LEU A 62 -21.08 -18.65 20.90
CA LEU A 62 -21.66 -19.69 20.03
C LEU A 62 -20.78 -19.88 18.78
N ASN A 63 -20.54 -21.15 18.43
CA ASN A 63 -19.67 -21.62 17.35
C ASN A 63 -19.94 -21.00 15.98
N ASP A 64 -18.82 -20.80 15.28
CA ASP A 64 -18.59 -20.07 14.05
C ASP A 64 -18.73 -20.99 12.82
N GLY A 65 -19.28 -20.46 11.72
CA GLY A 65 -19.31 -21.21 10.45
C GLY A 65 -20.25 -20.69 9.35
N ASP A 66 -21.41 -20.09 9.66
CA ASP A 66 -22.40 -19.72 8.62
C ASP A 66 -23.24 -18.45 8.91
N ARG A 67 -22.91 -17.68 9.95
CA ARG A 67 -23.69 -16.48 10.36
C ARG A 67 -23.15 -15.14 9.86
N THR A 68 -22.07 -15.09 9.10
CA THR A 68 -21.29 -13.84 8.97
C THR A 68 -21.80 -12.88 7.90
N THR A 69 -22.47 -13.32 6.83
CA THR A 69 -22.88 -12.41 5.73
C THR A 69 -24.27 -11.80 5.95
N THR A 70 -25.22 -12.61 6.40
CA THR A 70 -26.62 -12.17 6.62
C THR A 70 -26.71 -11.22 7.81
N ASP A 71 -25.95 -11.48 8.87
CA ASP A 71 -25.95 -10.63 10.07
C ASP A 71 -25.20 -9.31 9.82
N ARG A 72 -24.11 -9.32 9.03
CA ARG A 72 -23.46 -8.08 8.57
C ARG A 72 -24.36 -7.24 7.68
N LYS A 73 -25.09 -7.87 6.74
CA LYS A 73 -26.10 -7.17 5.93
C LYS A 73 -27.20 -6.56 6.79
N ARG A 74 -27.71 -7.30 7.78
CA ARG A 74 -28.74 -6.81 8.70
C ARG A 74 -28.24 -5.66 9.56
N ALA A 75 -27.01 -5.75 10.09
CA ALA A 75 -26.37 -4.69 10.87
C ALA A 75 -26.12 -3.43 10.02
N PHE A 76 -25.69 -3.60 8.77
CA PHE A 76 -25.49 -2.48 7.84
C PHE A 76 -26.80 -1.78 7.48
N VAL A 77 -27.85 -2.55 7.15
CA VAL A 77 -29.19 -1.98 6.87
C VAL A 77 -29.72 -1.22 8.10
N LYS A 78 -29.60 -1.83 9.29
CA LYS A 78 -30.00 -1.20 10.55
C LYS A 78 -29.24 0.10 10.81
N TYR A 79 -27.92 0.12 10.57
CA TYR A 79 -27.11 1.34 10.68
C TYR A 79 -27.59 2.44 9.70
N LEU A 80 -27.89 2.09 8.45
CA LEU A 80 -28.39 3.06 7.48
C LEU A 80 -29.80 3.59 7.81
N GLU A 81 -30.63 2.77 8.46
CA GLU A 81 -31.96 3.17 8.97
C GLU A 81 -31.82 4.09 10.20
N GLU A 82 -31.03 3.70 11.20
CA GLU A 82 -30.82 4.46 12.45
C GLU A 82 -30.13 5.82 12.21
N THR A 83 -29.22 5.89 11.24
CA THR A 83 -28.56 7.14 10.85
C THR A 83 -29.40 8.04 9.95
N GLY A 84 -30.55 7.56 9.49
CA GLY A 84 -31.38 8.26 8.50
C GLY A 84 -30.73 8.35 7.10
N ALA A 85 -29.59 7.68 6.87
CA ALA A 85 -28.88 7.70 5.60
C ALA A 85 -29.71 7.13 4.44
N MET A 86 -30.53 6.09 4.70
CA MET A 86 -31.48 5.57 3.70
C MET A 86 -32.53 6.61 3.31
N ALA A 87 -33.11 7.30 4.30
CA ALA A 87 -34.14 8.30 4.06
C ALA A 87 -33.57 9.53 3.33
N ALA A 88 -32.35 9.95 3.67
CA ALA A 88 -31.65 11.03 2.98
C ALA A 88 -31.32 10.69 1.52
N LEU A 89 -30.88 9.45 1.25
CA LEU A 89 -30.63 8.97 -0.11
C LEU A 89 -31.90 8.90 -0.94
N VAL A 90 -32.97 8.33 -0.39
CA VAL A 90 -34.28 8.23 -1.05
C VAL A 90 -34.85 9.62 -1.32
N GLY A 91 -34.86 10.51 -0.32
CA GLY A 91 -35.35 11.88 -0.50
C GLY A 91 -34.53 12.69 -1.51
N SER A 92 -33.22 12.45 -1.60
CA SER A 92 -32.38 13.07 -2.65
C SER A 92 -32.70 12.55 -4.04
N LEU A 93 -32.97 11.25 -4.18
CA LEU A 93 -33.39 10.63 -5.45
C LEU A 93 -34.79 11.09 -5.88
N GLU A 94 -35.74 11.18 -4.95
CA GLU A 94 -37.10 11.67 -5.18
C GLU A 94 -37.08 13.13 -5.63
N LYS A 95 -36.32 13.99 -4.95
CA LYS A 95 -36.15 15.39 -5.34
C LYS A 95 -35.54 15.55 -6.74
N LEU A 96 -34.57 14.70 -7.10
CA LEU A 96 -33.98 14.71 -8.44
C LEU A 96 -34.93 14.21 -9.53
N TYR A 97 -35.81 13.27 -9.18
CA TYR A 97 -36.89 12.78 -10.05
C TYR A 97 -37.95 13.87 -10.29
N GLU A 98 -38.35 14.60 -9.24
CA GLU A 98 -39.31 15.71 -9.32
C GLU A 98 -38.76 16.94 -10.07
N GLU A 99 -37.45 17.20 -9.97
CA GLU A 99 -36.78 18.31 -10.67
C GLU A 99 -36.57 18.07 -12.19
N GLY A 100 -37.07 16.95 -12.74
CA GLY A 100 -37.01 16.68 -14.19
C GLY A 100 -35.60 16.42 -14.74
N LYS A 101 -34.61 16.17 -13.88
CA LYS A 101 -33.27 15.76 -14.30
C LYS A 101 -33.32 14.29 -14.67
N GLU A 102 -32.78 13.95 -15.84
CA GLU A 102 -32.59 12.56 -16.29
C GLU A 102 -32.11 11.68 -15.12
N PRO A 103 -32.89 10.67 -14.67
CA PRO A 103 -32.61 9.92 -13.45
C PRO A 103 -31.21 9.30 -13.40
N LEU A 104 -30.66 8.93 -14.57
CA LEU A 104 -29.30 8.42 -14.68
C LEU A 104 -28.24 9.51 -14.45
N ALA A 105 -28.47 10.74 -14.89
CA ALA A 105 -27.59 11.88 -14.63
C ALA A 105 -27.62 12.27 -13.15
N ALA A 106 -28.80 12.24 -12.53
CA ALA A 106 -28.99 12.41 -11.09
C ALA A 106 -28.24 11.36 -10.26
N ILE A 107 -28.35 10.07 -10.64
CA ILE A 107 -27.62 8.98 -9.98
C ILE A 107 -26.10 9.12 -10.20
N SER A 108 -25.65 9.52 -11.39
CA SER A 108 -24.22 9.80 -11.64
C SER A 108 -23.71 10.94 -10.77
N TYR A 109 -24.49 12.03 -10.67
CA TYR A 109 -24.17 13.18 -9.82
C TYR A 109 -24.14 12.80 -8.34
N LEU A 110 -25.10 12.00 -7.86
CA LEU A 110 -25.10 11.48 -6.48
C LEU A 110 -23.91 10.55 -6.23
N LYS A 111 -23.54 9.71 -7.20
CA LYS A 111 -22.35 8.84 -7.11
C LYS A 111 -21.06 9.65 -7.05
N GLU A 112 -21.00 10.80 -7.71
CA GLU A 112 -19.87 11.74 -7.61
C GLU A 112 -19.91 12.59 -6.33
N SER A 113 -21.11 12.86 -5.79
CA SER A 113 -21.32 13.70 -4.61
C SER A 113 -21.20 12.93 -3.28
N ILE A 114 -21.43 11.62 -3.29
CA ILE A 114 -21.23 10.74 -2.15
C ILE A 114 -19.79 10.26 -2.18
N VAL A 115 -18.90 10.99 -1.51
CA VAL A 115 -17.54 10.51 -1.24
C VAL A 115 -17.65 9.48 -0.12
N PRO A 116 -17.45 8.17 -0.39
CA PRO A 116 -17.45 7.19 0.68
C PRO A 116 -16.34 7.55 1.68
N PRO A 117 -16.54 7.30 2.99
CA PRO A 117 -15.49 7.57 3.95
C PRO A 117 -14.22 6.80 3.56
N PRO A 118 -13.03 7.38 3.79
CA PRO A 118 -11.77 6.67 3.61
C PRO A 118 -11.79 5.33 4.33
N ALA A 119 -11.56 4.25 3.59
CA ALA A 119 -11.60 2.91 4.15
C ALA A 119 -10.76 1.93 3.33
N ILE A 120 -9.98 1.11 4.04
CA ILE A 120 -9.35 -0.08 3.50
C ILE A 120 -10.42 -1.15 3.26
N LEU A 121 -10.58 -1.60 2.02
CA LEU A 121 -11.59 -2.57 1.62
C LEU A 121 -11.05 -4.01 1.60
N LYS A 122 -9.76 -4.16 1.26
CA LYS A 122 -9.11 -5.47 1.13
C LYS A 122 -7.60 -5.32 1.31
N VAL A 123 -7.00 -6.32 1.93
CA VAL A 123 -5.55 -6.49 2.04
C VAL A 123 -5.18 -7.85 1.47
N THR A 124 -4.10 -7.95 0.70
CA THR A 124 -3.64 -9.22 0.14
C THR A 124 -2.13 -9.27 0.07
N GLY A 125 -1.53 -10.26 0.73
CA GLY A 125 -0.10 -10.56 0.67
C GLY A 125 0.22 -11.63 -0.37
N ARG A 126 1.41 -11.58 -0.94
CA ARG A 126 1.99 -12.61 -1.79
C ARG A 126 3.51 -12.68 -1.66
N GLN A 127 4.07 -13.81 -2.04
CA GLN A 127 5.51 -13.98 -2.18
C GLN A 127 5.96 -13.54 -3.58
N ILE A 128 6.98 -12.71 -3.64
CA ILE A 128 7.71 -12.33 -4.86
C ILE A 128 9.21 -12.56 -4.68
N PHE A 129 10.06 -12.15 -5.62
CA PHE A 129 11.52 -12.31 -5.54
C PHE A 129 12.23 -10.96 -5.49
N ASP A 130 13.26 -10.85 -4.65
CA ASP A 130 14.15 -9.70 -4.54
C ASP A 130 15.22 -9.66 -5.65
N SER A 131 16.08 -8.65 -5.64
CA SER A 131 17.16 -8.49 -6.63
C SER A 131 18.19 -9.62 -6.64
N ARG A 132 18.25 -10.43 -5.58
CA ARG A 132 19.17 -11.57 -5.41
C ARG A 132 18.46 -12.91 -5.66
N GLY A 133 17.19 -12.87 -6.06
CA GLY A 133 16.39 -14.07 -6.29
C GLY A 133 15.92 -14.78 -5.02
N ASN A 134 15.97 -14.14 -3.84
CA ASN A 134 15.36 -14.69 -2.64
C ASN A 134 13.88 -14.27 -2.55
N PRO A 135 13.01 -15.11 -1.96
CA PRO A 135 11.65 -14.71 -1.67
C PRO A 135 11.55 -13.45 -0.81
N THR A 136 10.53 -12.61 -1.04
CA THR A 136 10.16 -11.49 -0.16
C THR A 136 8.65 -11.23 -0.21
N VAL A 137 8.13 -10.45 0.72
CA VAL A 137 6.70 -10.15 0.88
C VAL A 137 6.31 -8.95 0.02
N GLU A 138 5.19 -9.08 -0.69
CA GLU A 138 4.48 -7.96 -1.33
C GLU A 138 3.04 -7.90 -0.81
N CYS A 139 2.57 -6.70 -0.48
CA CYS A 139 1.23 -6.43 0.01
C CYS A 139 0.49 -5.47 -0.91
N ASP A 140 -0.76 -5.80 -1.22
CA ASP A 140 -1.73 -4.94 -1.87
C ASP A 140 -2.80 -4.49 -0.86
N VAL A 141 -2.98 -3.18 -0.72
CA VAL A 141 -4.08 -2.55 0.01
C VAL A 141 -5.05 -1.94 -1.00
N THR A 142 -6.31 -2.32 -0.98
CA THR A 142 -7.34 -1.80 -1.87
C THR A 142 -8.28 -0.88 -1.12
N THR A 143 -8.51 0.32 -1.65
CA THR A 143 -9.51 1.28 -1.19
C THR A 143 -10.48 1.60 -2.34
N HIS A 144 -11.43 2.51 -2.13
CA HIS A 144 -12.27 3.01 -3.21
C HIS A 144 -11.48 3.82 -4.27
N LYS A 145 -10.24 4.23 -3.98
CA LYS A 145 -9.33 4.94 -4.90
C LYS A 145 -8.50 4.00 -5.78
N GLY A 146 -8.50 2.69 -5.50
CA GLY A 146 -7.74 1.69 -6.25
C GLY A 146 -6.94 0.76 -5.36
N THR A 147 -5.97 0.06 -5.95
CA THR A 147 -5.08 -0.87 -5.26
C THR A 147 -3.66 -0.32 -5.19
N PHE A 148 -3.10 -0.29 -3.99
CA PHE A 148 -1.79 0.26 -3.67
C PHE A 148 -0.88 -0.84 -3.20
N ARG A 149 0.31 -0.92 -3.80
CA ARG A 149 1.22 -2.07 -3.66
C ARG A 149 2.52 -1.67 -3.00
N ALA A 150 3.04 -2.51 -2.12
CA ALA A 150 4.37 -2.37 -1.56
C ALA A 150 5.05 -3.73 -1.42
N ALA A 151 6.31 -3.79 -1.87
CA ALA A 151 7.21 -4.90 -1.61
C ALA A 151 8.24 -4.45 -0.57
N VAL A 152 8.73 -5.38 0.25
CA VAL A 152 9.76 -5.10 1.26
C VAL A 152 11.12 -5.63 0.82
N PRO A 153 12.21 -4.90 1.11
CA PRO A 153 13.55 -5.42 0.88
C PRO A 153 13.88 -6.52 1.88
N SER A 154 14.74 -7.46 1.48
CA SER A 154 15.34 -8.42 2.38
C SER A 154 16.45 -7.76 3.21
N GLY A 155 16.53 -8.05 4.51
CA GLY A 155 17.73 -7.75 5.29
C GLY A 155 18.85 -8.74 4.94
N ALA A 156 20.08 -8.27 4.78
CA ALA A 156 21.27 -9.14 4.71
C ALA A 156 22.06 -9.16 6.03
N SER A 157 21.97 -8.09 6.82
CA SER A 157 22.75 -7.86 8.03
C SER A 157 21.82 -7.83 9.23
N THR A 158 21.47 -9.00 9.78
CA THR A 158 20.56 -9.10 10.92
C THR A 158 21.27 -8.69 12.21
N GLY A 159 21.17 -7.42 12.58
CA GLY A 159 21.63 -6.95 13.89
C GLY A 159 20.76 -7.49 15.02
N ILE A 160 21.34 -7.79 16.19
CA ILE A 160 20.59 -8.32 17.35
C ILE A 160 19.51 -7.36 17.90
N TYR A 161 19.57 -6.09 17.51
CA TYR A 161 18.63 -5.05 17.92
C TYR A 161 17.60 -4.70 16.82
N GLU A 162 17.67 -5.35 15.66
CA GLU A 162 16.80 -5.04 14.53
C GLU A 162 15.45 -5.75 14.66
N ALA A 163 14.45 -5.18 13.98
CA ALA A 163 13.18 -5.87 13.81
C ALA A 163 13.38 -7.13 12.95
N VAL A 164 12.77 -8.23 13.35
CA VAL A 164 13.06 -9.55 12.79
C VAL A 164 12.23 -9.80 11.54
N GLU A 165 12.92 -10.05 10.43
CA GLU A 165 12.31 -10.62 9.24
C GLU A 165 11.87 -12.07 9.50
N LEU A 166 10.61 -12.40 9.24
CA LEU A 166 10.10 -13.75 9.40
C LEU A 166 10.34 -14.57 8.12
N ARG A 167 11.02 -15.71 8.27
CA ARG A 167 11.38 -16.66 7.20
C ARG A 167 10.86 -18.05 7.56
N ASP A 168 10.58 -18.86 6.56
CA ASP A 168 10.00 -20.21 6.72
C ASP A 168 11.03 -21.28 7.12
N LYS A 169 12.25 -20.91 7.56
CA LYS A 169 13.38 -21.83 7.80
C LYS A 169 13.03 -23.01 8.71
N ASP A 170 12.19 -22.81 9.73
CA ASP A 170 11.81 -23.86 10.67
C ASP A 170 10.67 -24.76 10.16
N THR A 171 9.89 -24.28 9.18
CA THR A 171 8.71 -24.99 8.66
C THR A 171 8.96 -25.66 7.30
N ALA A 172 9.84 -25.07 6.49
CA ALA A 172 10.19 -25.53 5.15
C ALA A 172 11.69 -25.23 4.85
N PRO A 173 12.64 -25.89 5.55
CA PRO A 173 14.07 -25.61 5.40
C PRO A 173 14.63 -25.90 4.00
N ASP A 174 14.03 -26.83 3.26
CA ASP A 174 14.47 -27.20 1.91
C ASP A 174 13.90 -26.27 0.82
N ASP A 175 12.81 -25.55 1.11
CA ASP A 175 12.18 -24.62 0.17
C ASP A 175 12.92 -23.28 0.16
N TYR A 176 13.42 -22.91 -1.03
CA TYR A 176 14.21 -21.69 -1.22
C TYR A 176 15.37 -21.56 -0.20
N LEU A 177 15.97 -22.70 0.20
CA LEU A 177 17.03 -22.76 1.21
C LEU A 177 16.61 -22.17 2.57
N GLY A 178 15.35 -22.37 2.95
CA GLY A 178 14.75 -21.86 4.19
C GLY A 178 14.43 -20.37 4.16
N LYS A 179 14.48 -19.74 2.98
CA LYS A 179 14.22 -18.30 2.80
C LYS A 179 12.81 -18.00 2.31
N GLY A 180 11.91 -18.99 2.29
CA GLY A 180 10.48 -18.76 2.04
C GLY A 180 9.89 -17.70 2.99
N VAL A 181 8.80 -17.06 2.57
CA VAL A 181 8.07 -16.05 3.38
C VAL A 181 6.57 -16.32 3.42
N LEU A 182 6.15 -17.57 3.19
CA LEU A 182 4.73 -17.95 3.16
C LEU A 182 4.07 -17.75 4.53
N GLN A 183 4.80 -17.93 5.63
CA GLN A 183 4.27 -17.63 6.97
C GLN A 183 3.98 -16.13 7.12
N ALA A 184 4.92 -15.26 6.75
CA ALA A 184 4.72 -13.81 6.75
C ALA A 184 3.55 -13.39 5.83
N VAL A 185 3.45 -13.99 4.65
CA VAL A 185 2.32 -13.79 3.72
C VAL A 185 0.99 -14.23 4.33
N SER A 186 0.98 -15.33 5.10
CA SER A 186 -0.23 -15.80 5.81
C SER A 186 -0.67 -14.80 6.88
N HIS A 187 0.27 -14.16 7.59
CA HIS A 187 -0.04 -13.10 8.56
C HIS A 187 -0.62 -11.86 7.89
N VAL A 188 -0.09 -11.47 6.72
CA VAL A 188 -0.66 -10.38 5.90
C VAL A 188 -2.10 -10.69 5.51
N ASN A 189 -2.35 -11.90 4.99
CA ASN A 189 -3.68 -12.32 4.52
C ASN A 189 -4.69 -12.64 5.64
N GLY A 190 -4.21 -12.87 6.87
CA GLY A 190 -5.01 -13.27 8.03
C GLY A 190 -5.20 -12.13 9.03
N GLU A 191 -4.38 -12.13 10.09
CA GLU A 191 -4.52 -11.20 11.22
C GLU A 191 -4.39 -9.74 10.79
N ILE A 192 -3.41 -9.40 9.96
CA ILE A 192 -3.18 -8.03 9.49
C ILE A 192 -4.34 -7.57 8.59
N ALA A 193 -4.77 -8.39 7.62
CA ALA A 193 -5.92 -8.06 6.79
C ALA A 193 -7.19 -7.80 7.63
N THR A 194 -7.45 -8.66 8.61
CA THR A 194 -8.60 -8.53 9.51
C THR A 194 -8.52 -7.24 10.33
N LEU A 195 -7.34 -6.88 10.81
CA LEU A 195 -7.12 -5.64 11.56
C LEU A 195 -7.33 -4.40 10.69
N LEU A 196 -6.84 -4.41 9.44
CA LEU A 196 -6.77 -3.20 8.62
C LEU A 196 -8.08 -2.87 7.90
N VAL A 197 -8.89 -3.87 7.53
CA VAL A 197 -10.16 -3.63 6.81
C VAL A 197 -11.08 -2.71 7.61
N GLY A 198 -11.58 -1.66 6.95
CA GLY A 198 -12.45 -0.64 7.52
C GLY A 198 -11.72 0.56 8.14
N LYS A 199 -10.39 0.53 8.27
CA LYS A 199 -9.61 1.67 8.79
C LYS A 199 -9.38 2.72 7.72
N ASP A 200 -9.27 3.99 8.15
CA ASP A 200 -8.88 5.11 7.31
C ASP A 200 -7.38 5.03 7.00
N PRO A 201 -6.97 4.90 5.72
CA PRO A 201 -5.57 4.78 5.34
C PRO A 201 -4.74 6.06 5.57
N THR A 202 -5.37 7.19 5.91
CA THR A 202 -4.66 8.45 6.21
C THR A 202 -4.15 8.50 7.65
N ASP A 203 -4.65 7.65 8.55
CA ASP A 203 -4.19 7.55 9.95
C ASP A 203 -3.05 6.53 10.08
N GLN A 204 -1.91 6.86 9.45
CA GLN A 204 -0.73 5.99 9.40
C GLN A 204 -0.28 5.57 10.81
N LYS A 205 -0.23 6.53 11.75
CA LYS A 205 0.24 6.27 13.10
C LYS A 205 -0.65 5.26 13.83
N ALA A 206 -1.97 5.46 13.81
CA ALA A 206 -2.87 4.53 14.49
C ALA A 206 -2.85 3.13 13.84
N ILE A 207 -2.69 3.05 12.52
CA ILE A 207 -2.55 1.78 11.81
C ILE A 207 -1.27 1.05 12.20
N ASP A 208 -0.12 1.73 12.18
CA ASP A 208 1.17 1.12 12.53
C ASP A 208 1.20 0.72 14.01
N ASP A 209 0.72 1.59 14.91
CA ASP A 209 0.60 1.27 16.34
C ASP A 209 -0.27 0.04 16.57
N ALA A 210 -1.38 -0.10 15.84
CA ALA A 210 -2.27 -1.25 15.94
C ALA A 210 -1.61 -2.54 15.42
N MET A 211 -0.82 -2.49 14.35
CA MET A 211 -0.07 -3.66 13.86
C MET A 211 1.06 -4.06 14.80
N ILE A 212 1.76 -3.09 15.39
CA ILE A 212 2.80 -3.32 16.41
C ILE A 212 2.18 -3.95 17.66
N ALA A 213 1.06 -3.41 18.14
CA ALA A 213 0.33 -3.95 19.27
C ALA A 213 -0.25 -5.34 18.99
N LEU A 214 -0.71 -5.59 17.76
CA LEU A 214 -1.16 -6.91 17.32
C LEU A 214 -0.01 -7.90 17.39
N ASP A 215 1.19 -7.57 16.88
CA ASP A 215 2.37 -8.42 16.99
C ASP A 215 2.73 -8.71 18.45
N GLY A 216 2.81 -7.67 19.28
CA GLY A 216 3.01 -7.78 20.73
C GLY A 216 4.45 -8.09 21.17
N THR A 217 5.41 -8.19 20.25
CA THR A 217 6.84 -8.39 20.55
C THR A 217 7.64 -7.12 20.27
N GLU A 218 8.72 -6.90 21.03
CA GLU A 218 9.57 -5.71 20.89
C GLU A 218 10.21 -5.60 19.48
N ASN A 219 10.59 -6.75 18.92
CA ASN A 219 11.31 -6.86 17.66
C ASN A 219 10.40 -7.26 16.47
N LYS A 220 9.07 -7.27 16.63
CA LYS A 220 8.11 -7.65 15.56
C LYS A 220 8.28 -9.11 15.07
N GLY A 221 8.81 -9.99 15.91
CA GLY A 221 9.17 -11.35 15.53
C GLY A 221 8.00 -12.32 15.40
N ARG A 222 6.79 -11.98 15.88
CA ARG A 222 5.63 -12.89 15.81
C ARG A 222 4.97 -12.86 14.44
N LEU A 223 4.66 -11.68 13.93
CA LEU A 223 4.09 -11.46 12.60
C LEU A 223 5.16 -11.33 11.53
N GLY A 224 6.37 -10.91 11.91
CA GLY A 224 7.46 -10.57 11.02
C GLY A 224 7.46 -9.09 10.63
N ALA A 225 8.62 -8.45 10.77
CA ALA A 225 8.82 -7.06 10.37
C ALA A 225 8.53 -6.85 8.87
N ASN A 226 8.83 -7.85 8.04
CA ASN A 226 8.51 -7.87 6.61
C ASN A 226 7.00 -7.85 6.32
N ALA A 227 6.18 -8.58 7.08
CA ALA A 227 4.72 -8.56 6.92
C ALA A 227 4.14 -7.19 7.31
N ILE A 228 4.56 -6.66 8.48
CA ILE A 228 4.09 -5.36 9.00
C ILE A 228 4.51 -4.23 8.05
N LEU A 229 5.78 -4.19 7.64
CA LEU A 229 6.30 -3.12 6.79
C LEU A 229 5.65 -3.14 5.39
N ALA A 230 5.38 -4.32 4.82
CA ALA A 230 4.71 -4.43 3.53
C ALA A 230 3.30 -3.81 3.59
N ALA A 231 2.54 -4.14 4.64
CA ALA A 231 1.22 -3.55 4.85
C ALA A 231 1.30 -2.03 5.14
N SER A 232 2.23 -1.61 6.00
CA SER A 232 2.44 -0.21 6.39
C SER A 232 2.72 0.70 5.19
N ILE A 233 3.65 0.31 4.29
CA ILE A 233 3.97 1.11 3.09
C ILE A 233 2.80 1.10 2.10
N ALA A 234 2.08 -0.02 1.94
CA ALA A 234 0.91 -0.09 1.07
C ALA A 234 -0.22 0.82 1.57
N VAL A 235 -0.43 0.88 2.89
CA VAL A 235 -1.34 1.84 3.54
C VAL A 235 -0.88 3.28 3.32
N CYS A 236 0.41 3.59 3.50
CA CYS A 236 0.96 4.93 3.28
C CYS A 236 0.70 5.43 1.85
N LYS A 237 0.85 4.56 0.85
CA LYS A 237 0.52 4.85 -0.54
C LYS A 237 -0.99 5.09 -0.74
N ALA A 238 -1.84 4.31 -0.09
CA ALA A 238 -3.28 4.51 -0.10
C ALA A 238 -3.67 5.84 0.56
N GLY A 239 -3.06 6.20 1.70
CA GLY A 239 -3.27 7.47 2.40
C GLY A 239 -2.85 8.69 1.59
N ALA A 240 -1.76 8.59 0.83
CA ALA A 240 -1.35 9.63 -0.13
C ALA A 240 -2.39 9.86 -1.23
N ALA A 241 -2.92 8.77 -1.81
CA ALA A 241 -3.94 8.83 -2.84
C ALA A 241 -5.28 9.35 -2.30
N GLU A 242 -5.66 8.97 -1.08
CA GLU A 242 -6.83 9.49 -0.39
C GLU A 242 -6.71 11.01 -0.16
N SER A 243 -5.52 11.45 0.22
CA SER A 243 -5.20 12.87 0.42
C SER A 243 -5.03 13.66 -0.89
N GLY A 244 -5.07 13.01 -2.06
CA GLY A 244 -4.89 13.64 -3.36
C GLY A 244 -3.49 14.24 -3.59
N VAL A 245 -2.45 13.70 -2.93
CA VAL A 245 -1.07 14.23 -3.04
C VAL A 245 -0.07 13.14 -3.42
N PRO A 246 1.09 13.50 -4.02
CA PRO A 246 2.19 12.56 -4.22
C PRO A 246 2.68 11.96 -2.90
N LEU A 247 3.18 10.72 -2.95
CA LEU A 247 3.66 9.97 -1.77
C LEU A 247 4.67 10.74 -0.93
N TRP A 248 5.67 11.39 -1.55
CA TRP A 248 6.69 12.15 -0.83
C TRP A 248 6.11 13.33 -0.03
N ARG A 249 5.02 13.94 -0.52
CA ARG A 249 4.34 15.04 0.18
C ARG A 249 3.49 14.51 1.33
N HIS A 250 2.86 13.36 1.14
CA HIS A 250 2.15 12.67 2.21
C HIS A 250 3.10 12.27 3.36
N ILE A 251 4.25 11.68 3.03
CA ILE A 251 5.32 11.39 4.01
C ILE A 251 5.81 12.67 4.68
N GLY A 252 6.02 13.76 3.93
CA GLY A 252 6.35 15.07 4.50
C GLY A 252 5.33 15.52 5.55
N LYS A 253 4.03 15.44 5.24
CA LYS A 253 2.96 15.75 6.20
C LYS A 253 3.01 14.86 7.45
N LEU A 254 3.20 13.55 7.30
CA LEU A 254 3.33 12.62 8.42
C LEU A 254 4.54 12.95 9.31
N ALA A 255 5.63 13.43 8.72
CA ALA A 255 6.85 13.83 9.40
C ALA A 255 6.83 15.29 9.90
N ASN A 256 5.73 16.02 9.73
CA ASN A 256 5.64 17.47 9.96
C ASN A 256 6.74 18.28 9.23
N ASN A 257 7.06 17.88 8.00
CA ASN A 257 8.01 18.54 7.13
C ASN A 257 7.31 19.15 5.90
N ASP A 258 7.38 20.48 5.78
CA ASP A 258 6.85 21.26 4.66
C ASP A 258 7.94 21.69 3.66
N THR A 259 9.22 21.49 4.02
CA THR A 259 10.38 21.91 3.25
C THR A 259 11.08 20.69 2.66
N PHE A 260 11.06 20.60 1.33
CA PHE A 260 11.57 19.44 0.61
C PHE A 260 12.94 19.72 0.02
N VAL A 261 13.85 18.75 0.18
CA VAL A 261 15.21 18.78 -0.36
C VAL A 261 15.42 17.50 -1.16
N LEU A 262 16.03 17.61 -2.33
CA LEU A 262 16.51 16.44 -3.06
C LEU A 262 17.86 16.00 -2.48
N PRO A 263 18.06 14.70 -2.18
CA PRO A 263 19.28 14.23 -1.54
C PRO A 263 20.47 14.24 -2.50
N VAL A 264 21.69 14.31 -1.96
CA VAL A 264 22.88 13.94 -2.72
C VAL A 264 22.91 12.41 -2.80
N PRO A 265 22.90 11.82 -4.01
CA PRO A 265 23.02 10.37 -4.14
C PRO A 265 24.43 9.91 -3.79
N ALA A 266 24.53 8.88 -2.95
CA ALA A 266 25.76 8.13 -2.70
C ALA A 266 25.73 6.85 -3.55
N PHE A 267 26.52 6.81 -4.61
CA PHE A 267 26.55 5.67 -5.53
C PHE A 267 27.61 4.68 -5.09
N ASN A 268 27.22 3.45 -4.78
CA ASN A 268 28.16 2.35 -4.62
C ASN A 268 28.79 2.00 -5.98
N ILE A 269 30.12 2.00 -6.06
CA ILE A 269 30.87 1.80 -7.31
C ILE A 269 31.96 0.71 -7.22
N ILE A 270 32.47 0.40 -6.03
CA ILE A 270 33.37 -0.73 -5.78
C ILE A 270 32.92 -1.45 -4.51
N ASN A 271 32.81 -2.77 -4.60
CA ASN A 271 32.48 -3.68 -3.51
C ASN A 271 33.74 -4.33 -2.95
N GLY A 272 33.76 -4.49 -1.63
CA GLY A 272 34.73 -5.26 -0.86
C GLY A 272 34.05 -5.98 0.30
N GLY A 273 34.82 -6.41 1.29
CA GLY A 273 34.31 -7.07 2.49
C GLY A 273 33.41 -8.27 2.18
N SER A 274 32.33 -8.43 2.93
CA SER A 274 31.39 -9.55 2.75
C SER A 274 30.59 -9.50 1.43
N HIS A 275 30.65 -8.39 0.69
CA HIS A 275 29.96 -8.21 -0.58
C HIS A 275 30.84 -8.55 -1.80
N ALA A 276 32.10 -8.94 -1.60
CA ALA A 276 33.00 -9.33 -2.68
C ALA A 276 33.96 -10.46 -2.28
N GLY A 277 34.32 -11.31 -3.25
CA GLY A 277 35.35 -12.34 -3.07
C GLY A 277 36.80 -11.83 -3.14
N ASN A 278 37.02 -10.53 -2.92
CA ASN A 278 38.33 -9.88 -3.03
C ASN A 278 38.97 -9.66 -1.64
N ARG A 279 40.17 -9.06 -1.61
CA ARG A 279 40.94 -8.82 -0.37
C ARG A 279 40.62 -7.49 0.31
N LEU A 280 39.66 -6.71 -0.21
CA LEU A 280 39.35 -5.39 0.34
C LEU A 280 38.63 -5.55 1.68
N ALA A 281 39.13 -4.84 2.70
CA ALA A 281 38.53 -4.88 4.03
C ALA A 281 37.28 -4.00 4.13
N PHE A 282 37.20 -2.92 3.34
CA PHE A 282 36.04 -2.03 3.33
C PHE A 282 34.93 -2.62 2.46
N GLN A 283 33.69 -2.57 2.95
CA GLN A 283 32.54 -3.19 2.29
C GLN A 283 32.14 -2.46 1.01
N GLU A 284 32.09 -1.13 1.05
CA GLU A 284 31.57 -0.30 -0.03
C GLU A 284 32.43 0.96 -0.21
N TYR A 285 32.70 1.29 -1.46
CA TYR A 285 33.28 2.57 -1.85
C TYR A 285 32.25 3.32 -2.68
N MET A 286 31.92 4.51 -2.22
CA MET A 286 30.88 5.33 -2.83
C MET A 286 31.43 6.65 -3.37
N ILE A 287 30.75 7.19 -4.39
CA ILE A 287 30.95 8.56 -4.87
C ILE A 287 29.71 9.40 -4.60
N LEU A 288 29.93 10.67 -4.26
CA LEU A 288 28.88 11.62 -3.90
C LEU A 288 29.03 12.90 -4.72
N PRO A 289 28.22 13.12 -5.76
CA PRO A 289 28.29 14.33 -6.61
C PRO A 289 27.79 15.61 -5.91
N THR A 290 28.51 16.05 -4.88
CA THR A 290 28.16 17.21 -4.03
C THR A 290 28.23 18.55 -4.75
N GLY A 291 28.98 18.64 -5.85
CA GLY A 291 29.08 19.84 -6.69
C GLY A 291 27.99 19.97 -7.75
N ALA A 292 27.02 19.05 -7.80
CA ALA A 292 25.90 19.11 -8.74
C ALA A 292 24.87 20.19 -8.35
N SER A 293 24.31 20.88 -9.34
CA SER A 293 23.27 21.90 -9.15
C SER A 293 21.85 21.33 -9.03
N SER A 294 21.66 20.05 -9.33
CA SER A 294 20.37 19.36 -9.26
C SER A 294 20.57 17.85 -9.10
N PHE A 295 19.53 17.15 -8.63
CA PHE A 295 19.54 15.68 -8.57
C PHE A 295 19.76 15.04 -9.95
N THR A 296 19.17 15.61 -11.01
CA THR A 296 19.37 15.14 -12.39
C THR A 296 20.84 15.25 -12.82
N GLU A 297 21.51 16.34 -12.47
CA GLU A 297 22.95 16.49 -12.72
C GLU A 297 23.76 15.52 -11.87
N ALA A 298 23.43 15.32 -10.59
CA ALA A 298 24.10 14.36 -9.73
C ALA A 298 24.01 12.92 -10.29
N MET A 299 22.84 12.53 -10.81
CA MET A 299 22.66 11.24 -11.50
C MET A 299 23.52 11.11 -12.75
N LYS A 300 23.61 12.17 -13.56
CA LYS A 300 24.48 12.21 -14.74
C LYS A 300 25.95 12.04 -14.35
N MET A 301 26.42 12.80 -13.37
CA MET A 301 27.79 12.74 -12.86
C MET A 301 28.14 11.34 -12.35
N GLY A 302 27.29 10.76 -11.49
CA GLY A 302 27.48 9.41 -10.97
C GLY A 302 27.53 8.35 -12.08
N SER A 303 26.61 8.42 -13.05
CA SER A 303 26.56 7.49 -14.19
C SER A 303 27.81 7.57 -15.07
N GLU A 304 28.28 8.78 -15.39
CA GLU A 304 29.47 8.96 -16.21
C GLU A 304 30.73 8.48 -15.48
N VAL A 305 30.92 8.81 -14.21
CA VAL A 305 32.04 8.30 -13.39
C VAL A 305 32.01 6.78 -13.32
N TYR A 306 30.84 6.16 -13.08
CA TYR A 306 30.69 4.71 -13.05
C TYR A 306 31.11 4.05 -14.38
N HIS A 307 30.71 4.61 -15.52
CA HIS A 307 31.10 4.07 -16.83
C HIS A 307 32.57 4.30 -17.17
N LYS A 308 33.17 5.42 -16.73
CA LYS A 308 34.63 5.62 -16.85
C LYS A 308 35.40 4.62 -16.00
N LEU A 309 34.98 4.42 -14.75
CA LEU A 309 35.55 3.43 -13.86
C LEU A 309 35.47 2.02 -14.47
N LYS A 310 34.33 1.64 -15.06
CA LYS A 310 34.18 0.37 -15.79
C LYS A 310 35.25 0.20 -16.86
N GLY A 311 35.50 1.25 -17.66
CA GLY A 311 36.53 1.24 -18.71
C GLY A 311 37.94 1.03 -18.15
N ILE A 312 38.28 1.75 -17.08
CA ILE A 312 39.58 1.66 -16.39
C ILE A 312 39.78 0.25 -15.80
N ILE A 313 38.79 -0.27 -15.08
CA ILE A 313 38.84 -1.61 -14.49
C ILE A 313 38.99 -2.66 -15.58
N LYS A 314 38.22 -2.58 -16.67
CA LYS A 314 38.32 -3.53 -17.79
C LYS A 314 39.70 -3.51 -18.43
N ALA A 315 40.31 -2.33 -18.60
CA ALA A 315 41.63 -2.21 -19.19
C ALA A 315 42.72 -2.77 -18.28
N LYS A 316 42.62 -2.57 -16.96
CA LYS A 316 43.66 -2.97 -15.99
C LYS A 316 43.54 -4.41 -15.49
N TYR A 317 42.32 -4.90 -15.27
CA TYR A 317 42.05 -6.20 -14.64
C TYR A 317 41.23 -7.15 -15.53
N GLY A 318 40.96 -6.77 -16.78
CA GLY A 318 40.26 -7.61 -17.75
C GLY A 318 38.73 -7.57 -17.66
N GLN A 319 38.10 -8.28 -18.59
CA GLN A 319 36.65 -8.27 -18.81
C GLN A 319 35.85 -8.83 -17.63
N ASP A 320 36.39 -9.81 -16.90
CA ASP A 320 35.65 -10.46 -15.80
C ASP A 320 35.58 -9.58 -14.55
N SER A 321 36.50 -8.61 -14.42
CA SER A 321 36.55 -7.67 -13.31
C SER A 321 35.49 -6.57 -13.36
N VAL A 322 34.72 -6.47 -14.45
CA VAL A 322 33.60 -5.53 -14.59
C VAL A 322 32.22 -6.19 -14.42
N ASN A 323 32.19 -7.41 -13.91
CA ASN A 323 30.99 -7.97 -13.31
C ASN A 323 30.63 -7.15 -12.06
N VAL A 324 29.34 -7.16 -11.72
CA VAL A 324 28.79 -6.34 -10.63
C VAL A 324 28.34 -7.23 -9.47
N GLY A 325 28.46 -6.73 -8.25
CA GLY A 325 27.89 -7.36 -7.06
C GLY A 325 26.40 -7.02 -6.87
N ASP A 326 25.85 -7.40 -5.71
CA ASP A 326 24.43 -7.27 -5.36
C ASP A 326 23.88 -5.84 -5.53
N GLU A 327 24.72 -4.83 -5.31
CA GLU A 327 24.36 -3.41 -5.34
C GLU A 327 24.84 -2.67 -6.61
N GLY A 328 25.34 -3.40 -7.61
CA GLY A 328 25.77 -2.83 -8.89
C GLY A 328 27.20 -2.28 -8.94
N GLY A 329 27.90 -2.18 -7.81
CA GLY A 329 29.34 -1.88 -7.75
C GLY A 329 30.22 -2.98 -8.37
N PHE A 330 31.41 -2.61 -8.85
CA PHE A 330 32.38 -3.57 -9.39
C PHE A 330 33.13 -4.30 -8.26
N ALA A 331 33.62 -5.51 -8.53
CA ALA A 331 34.43 -6.26 -7.57
C ALA A 331 35.81 -6.65 -8.14
N PRO A 332 36.65 -5.67 -8.55
CA PRO A 332 37.99 -5.98 -9.04
C PRO A 332 38.84 -6.62 -7.94
N SER A 333 39.79 -7.46 -8.36
CA SER A 333 40.75 -8.09 -7.45
C SER A 333 41.88 -7.10 -7.11
N LEU A 334 41.62 -6.24 -6.14
CA LEU A 334 42.55 -5.20 -5.68
C LEU A 334 43.49 -5.73 -4.59
N GLU A 335 44.70 -5.18 -4.53
CA GLU A 335 45.69 -5.55 -3.51
C GLU A 335 45.40 -4.90 -2.15
N ASN A 336 44.89 -3.66 -2.16
CA ASN A 336 44.61 -2.88 -0.96
C ASN A 336 43.57 -1.77 -1.21
N ASN A 337 43.10 -1.16 -0.13
CA ASN A 337 42.07 -0.12 -0.17
C ASN A 337 42.52 1.15 -0.90
N GLU A 338 43.81 1.48 -0.87
CA GLU A 338 44.36 2.67 -1.54
C GLU A 338 44.29 2.53 -3.07
N GLU A 339 44.50 1.33 -3.59
CA GLU A 339 44.33 1.03 -5.01
C GLU A 339 42.90 1.30 -5.47
N GLY A 340 41.90 0.94 -4.66
CA GLY A 340 40.50 1.21 -4.95
C GLY A 340 40.21 2.72 -5.02
N LEU A 341 40.73 3.49 -4.06
CA LEU A 341 40.58 4.94 -4.06
C LEU A 341 41.26 5.59 -5.26
N LYS A 342 42.45 5.11 -5.66
CA LYS A 342 43.16 5.62 -6.85
C LYS A 342 42.37 5.42 -8.13
N LEU A 343 41.74 4.26 -8.32
CA LEU A 343 40.86 4.00 -9.48
C LEU A 343 39.65 4.94 -9.51
N ILE A 344 39.08 5.23 -8.34
CA ILE A 344 37.94 6.14 -8.23
C ILE A 344 38.36 7.57 -8.57
N VAL A 345 39.48 8.04 -8.04
CA VAL A 345 40.04 9.36 -8.36
C VAL A 345 40.32 9.49 -9.86
N GLU A 346 40.97 8.50 -10.47
CA GLU A 346 41.22 8.45 -11.91
C GLU A 346 39.90 8.50 -12.71
N ALA A 347 38.88 7.76 -12.30
CA ALA A 347 37.57 7.78 -12.96
C ALA A 347 36.88 9.15 -12.88
N ILE A 348 36.97 9.83 -11.72
CA ILE A 348 36.43 11.19 -11.52
C ILE A 348 37.16 12.19 -12.42
N GLU A 349 38.49 12.09 -12.50
CA GLU A 349 39.32 12.96 -13.35
C GLU A 349 39.00 12.76 -14.84
N VAL A 350 38.94 11.51 -15.31
CA VAL A 350 38.61 11.17 -16.70
C VAL A 350 37.18 11.56 -17.06
N ALA A 351 36.26 11.56 -16.10
CA ALA A 351 34.89 12.03 -16.29
C ALA A 351 34.80 13.58 -16.28
N GLY A 352 35.85 14.29 -15.87
CA GLY A 352 35.88 15.75 -15.84
C GLY A 352 35.16 16.36 -14.62
N TYR A 353 35.07 15.62 -13.52
CA TYR A 353 34.32 16.02 -12.31
C TYR A 353 35.17 16.23 -11.06
N THR A 354 36.49 16.42 -11.21
CA THR A 354 37.40 16.74 -10.10
C THR A 354 36.91 17.94 -9.29
N GLY A 355 36.85 17.78 -7.97
CA GLY A 355 36.35 18.80 -7.03
C GLY A 355 34.84 18.95 -6.97
N LYS A 356 34.07 18.10 -7.68
CA LYS A 356 32.60 18.08 -7.65
C LYS A 356 32.01 16.76 -7.17
N VAL A 357 32.82 15.71 -7.05
CA VAL A 357 32.48 14.34 -6.63
C VAL A 357 33.43 13.91 -5.52
#